data_AF-A0A1S9BR47-F1
#
_entry.id   AF-A0A1S9BR47-F1
#
_cell.length_a   1.000
_cell.length_b   1.000
_cell.length_c   1.000
_cell.angle_alpha   90.00
_cell.angle_beta   90.00
_cell.angle_gamma   90.00
#
_symmetry.space_group_name_H-M   'P 1'
#
loop_
_entity.id
_entity.type
_entity.pdbx_description
1 polymer ?
#
loop_
_entity_poly.entity_id
_entity_poly.type
_entity_poly.pdbx_seq_one_letter_code
_entity_poly.pdbx_strand_id
1 'polypeptide(L)'
;MDEYESDETELKKFVDTYCDIIERLRQVKEIVLSLRTKGVIIKQMENVTRRLNDKRKKVSRKVGDIMGGRVLKMDWLERYDAAVANGRAEGRAEGDQSRLISQICRKLRKGKTVPQIADELEEDAIRVKVICDAAERFAPNYDEEQVIKAILDPIES
;
A
#
# COMPACT_ATOMS: atom_id res chain seq x y z
N MET A 1 -14.15 15.90 5.09
CA MET A 1 -15.36 15.12 4.80
C MET A 1 -14.85 13.80 4.28
N ASP A 2 -14.98 12.74 5.07
CA ASP A 2 -14.47 11.42 4.68
C ASP A 2 -15.21 10.96 3.41
N GLU A 3 -14.55 10.22 2.51
CA GLU A 3 -15.12 9.80 1.21
C GLU A 3 -16.51 9.14 1.36
N TYR A 4 -16.75 8.45 2.48
CA TYR A 4 -18.05 7.84 2.84
C TYR A 4 -19.19 8.86 3.01
N GLU A 5 -18.95 10.00 3.66
CA GLU A 5 -19.96 11.05 3.86
C GLU A 5 -20.33 11.74 2.54
N SER A 6 -19.36 11.83 1.62
CA SER A 6 -19.57 12.36 0.27
C SER A 6 -20.47 11.45 -0.56
N ASP A 7 -20.21 10.14 -0.56
CA ASP A 7 -21.00 9.15 -1.30
C ASP A 7 -22.45 9.06 -0.80
N GLU A 8 -22.66 9.13 0.52
CA GLU A 8 -24.01 9.14 1.11
C GLU A 8 -24.81 10.38 0.65
N THR A 9 -24.15 11.53 0.61
CA THR A 9 -24.75 12.80 0.16
C THR A 9 -25.14 12.75 -1.32
N GLU A 10 -24.28 12.22 -2.18
CA GLU A 10 -24.57 12.06 -3.62
C GLU A 10 -25.72 11.08 -3.87
N LEU A 11 -25.79 9.97 -3.12
CA LEU A 11 -26.90 9.03 -3.21
C LEU A 11 -28.23 9.69 -2.82
N LYS A 12 -28.23 10.51 -1.79
CA LYS A 12 -29.41 11.25 -1.35
C LYS A 12 -29.89 12.22 -2.42
N LYS A 13 -28.99 13.02 -3.00
CA LYS A 13 -29.32 13.92 -4.14
C LYS A 13 -29.93 13.16 -5.32
N PHE A 14 -29.42 11.96 -5.62
CA PHE A 14 -29.98 11.13 -6.68
C PHE A 14 -31.41 10.70 -6.39
N VAL A 15 -31.70 10.24 -5.16
CA VAL A 15 -33.05 9.87 -4.73
C VAL A 15 -34.00 11.06 -4.80
N ASP A 16 -33.57 12.22 -4.30
CA ASP A 16 -34.37 13.46 -4.32
C ASP A 16 -34.72 13.86 -5.76
N THR A 17 -33.74 13.82 -6.67
CA THR A 17 -33.95 14.10 -8.10
C THR A 17 -34.92 13.11 -8.73
N TYR A 18 -34.80 11.82 -8.39
CA TYR A 18 -35.68 10.79 -8.91
C TYR A 18 -37.14 10.99 -8.46
N CYS A 19 -37.35 11.33 -7.19
CA CYS A 19 -38.67 11.63 -6.64
C CYS A 19 -39.28 12.88 -7.29
N ASP A 20 -38.51 13.96 -7.42
CA ASP A 20 -38.95 15.21 -8.06
C ASP A 20 -39.41 14.98 -9.51
N ILE A 21 -38.68 14.19 -10.30
CA ILE A 21 -39.10 13.85 -11.66
C ILE A 21 -40.43 13.10 -11.67
N ILE A 22 -40.64 12.15 -10.75
CA ILE A 22 -41.92 11.41 -10.66
C ILE A 22 -43.07 12.34 -10.29
N GLU A 23 -42.87 13.23 -9.32
CA GLU A 23 -43.88 14.19 -8.89
C GLU A 23 -44.27 15.13 -10.04
N ARG A 24 -43.28 15.66 -10.76
CA ARG A 24 -43.51 16.48 -11.96
C ARG A 24 -44.30 15.71 -13.02
N LEU A 25 -43.92 14.47 -13.32
CA LEU A 25 -44.61 13.65 -14.32
C LEU A 25 -46.08 13.38 -13.96
N ARG A 26 -46.40 13.26 -12.67
CA ARG A 26 -47.78 13.09 -12.18
C ARG A 26 -48.62 14.34 -12.36
N GLN A 27 -48.03 15.52 -12.20
CA GLN A 27 -48.73 16.81 -12.27
C GLN A 27 -48.89 17.35 -13.71
N VAL A 28 -48.09 16.86 -14.67
CA VAL A 28 -48.13 17.32 -16.07
C VAL A 28 -49.45 16.91 -16.75
N LYS A 29 -50.17 17.89 -17.32
CA LYS A 29 -51.39 17.65 -18.10
C LYS A 29 -51.08 16.91 -19.41
N GLU A 30 -52.01 16.07 -19.87
CA GLU A 30 -51.83 15.24 -21.06
C GLU A 30 -51.63 16.04 -22.36
N ILE A 31 -52.19 17.25 -22.42
CA ILE A 31 -51.97 18.22 -23.51
C ILE A 31 -50.47 18.57 -23.68
N VAL A 32 -49.72 18.59 -22.58
CA VAL A 32 -48.29 18.97 -22.57
C VAL A 32 -47.40 17.74 -22.79
N LEU A 33 -47.81 16.58 -22.28
CA LEU A 33 -47.04 15.35 -22.40
C LEU A 33 -47.96 14.13 -22.50
N SER A 34 -47.92 13.47 -23.66
CA SER A 34 -48.74 12.28 -23.92
C SER A 34 -48.44 11.14 -22.94
N LEU A 35 -49.45 10.30 -22.67
CA LEU A 35 -49.30 9.08 -21.86
C LEU A 35 -48.18 8.15 -22.38
N ARG A 36 -48.03 8.05 -23.71
CA ARG A 36 -46.96 7.24 -24.33
C ARG A 36 -45.58 7.78 -23.95
N THR A 37 -45.38 9.09 -24.04
CA THR A 37 -44.10 9.73 -23.70
C THR A 37 -43.79 9.60 -22.21
N LYS A 38 -44.79 9.76 -21.34
CA LYS A 38 -44.65 9.49 -19.89
C LYS A 38 -44.20 8.05 -19.63
N GLY A 39 -44.80 7.08 -20.30
CA GLY A 39 -44.43 5.66 -20.18
C GLY A 39 -42.97 5.38 -20.58
N VAL A 40 -42.48 6.03 -21.64
CA VAL A 40 -41.07 5.91 -22.05
C VAL A 40 -40.13 6.45 -20.97
N ILE A 41 -40.43 7.62 -20.39
CA ILE A 41 -39.61 8.22 -19.33
C ILE A 41 -39.56 7.31 -18.11
N ILE A 42 -40.71 6.80 -17.65
CA ILE A 42 -40.81 5.85 -16.55
C ILE A 42 -39.97 4.60 -16.83
N LYS A 43 -40.02 4.07 -18.05
CA LYS A 43 -39.24 2.88 -18.42
C LYS A 43 -37.73 3.13 -18.38
N GLN A 44 -37.29 4.31 -18.80
CA GLN A 44 -35.88 4.68 -18.70
C GLN A 44 -35.43 4.84 -17.25
N MET A 45 -36.26 5.46 -16.41
CA MET A 45 -36.01 5.55 -14.97
C MET A 45 -35.91 4.16 -14.31
N GLU A 46 -36.80 3.23 -14.67
CA GLU A 46 -36.77 1.83 -14.21
C GLU A 46 -35.44 1.14 -14.58
N ASN A 47 -34.93 1.37 -15.80
CA ASN A 47 -33.66 0.81 -16.24
C ASN A 47 -32.47 1.29 -15.41
N VAL A 48 -32.44 2.58 -15.06
CA VAL A 48 -31.39 3.17 -14.20
C VAL A 48 -31.46 2.54 -12.81
N THR A 49 -32.64 2.50 -12.21
CA THR A 49 -32.88 1.89 -10.89
C THR A 49 -32.46 0.42 -10.86
N ARG A 50 -32.79 -0.35 -11.91
CA ARG A 50 -32.39 -1.76 -12.04
C ARG A 50 -30.87 -1.92 -12.05
N ARG A 51 -30.16 -1.13 -12.87
CA ARG A 51 -28.69 -1.18 -12.96
C ARG A 51 -28.02 -0.83 -11.63
N LEU A 52 -28.54 0.16 -10.91
CA LEU A 52 -28.05 0.53 -9.57
C LEU A 52 -28.28 -0.61 -8.58
N ASN A 53 -29.45 -1.24 -8.60
CA ASN A 53 -29.74 -2.37 -7.71
C ASN A 53 -28.84 -3.59 -8.00
N ASP A 54 -28.53 -3.86 -9.26
CA ASP A 54 -27.60 -4.93 -9.65
C ASP A 54 -26.18 -4.64 -9.15
N LYS A 55 -25.71 -3.38 -9.27
CA LYS A 55 -24.43 -2.96 -8.68
C LYS A 55 -24.43 -3.11 -7.15
N ARG A 56 -25.49 -2.67 -6.47
CA ARG A 56 -25.66 -2.81 -5.01
C ARG A 56 -25.54 -4.27 -4.56
N LYS A 57 -26.22 -5.20 -5.25
CA LYS A 57 -26.13 -6.64 -4.96
C LYS A 57 -24.72 -7.19 -5.13
N LYS A 58 -23.99 -6.72 -6.15
CA LYS A 58 -22.59 -7.11 -6.37
C LYS A 58 -21.68 -6.60 -5.25
N VAL A 59 -21.84 -5.34 -4.84
CA VAL A 59 -21.07 -4.76 -3.72
C VAL A 59 -21.36 -5.52 -2.43
N SER A 60 -22.63 -5.73 -2.07
CA SER A 60 -23.02 -6.48 -0.87
C SER A 60 -22.47 -7.89 -0.86
N ARG A 61 -22.47 -8.61 -2.00
CA ARG A 61 -21.84 -9.93 -2.10
C ARG A 61 -20.33 -9.87 -1.89
N LYS A 62 -19.63 -8.97 -2.60
CA LYS A 62 -18.16 -8.84 -2.47
C LYS A 62 -17.73 -8.44 -1.07
N VAL A 63 -18.40 -7.46 -0.47
CA VAL A 63 -18.13 -7.02 0.91
C VAL A 63 -18.47 -8.16 1.89
N GLY A 64 -19.58 -8.87 1.67
CA GLY A 64 -19.93 -10.04 2.47
C GLY A 64 -18.92 -11.19 2.37
N ASP A 65 -18.36 -11.45 1.19
CA ASP A 65 -17.28 -12.42 1.01
C ASP A 65 -16.02 -11.98 1.78
N ILE A 66 -15.64 -10.68 1.69
CA ILE A 66 -14.50 -10.09 2.41
C ILE A 66 -14.69 -10.17 3.93
N MET A 67 -15.84 -9.74 4.45
CA MET A 67 -16.16 -9.74 5.88
C MET A 67 -16.40 -11.15 6.44
N GLY A 68 -16.84 -12.09 5.59
CA GLY A 68 -17.08 -13.50 5.94
C GLY A 68 -15.85 -14.40 5.86
N GLY A 69 -14.65 -13.84 5.74
CA GLY A 69 -13.39 -14.59 5.72
C GLY A 69 -13.02 -15.22 4.37
N ARG A 70 -13.83 -15.03 3.32
CA ARG A 70 -13.46 -15.35 1.94
C ARG A 70 -12.76 -14.14 1.34
N VAL A 71 -11.49 -13.97 1.70
CA VAL A 71 -10.63 -12.94 1.10
C VAL A 71 -10.53 -13.21 -0.39
N LEU A 72 -11.24 -12.41 -1.19
CA LEU A 72 -11.07 -12.41 -2.64
C LEU A 72 -9.60 -12.05 -2.92
N LYS A 73 -8.93 -12.84 -3.76
CA LYS A 73 -7.60 -12.48 -4.31
C LYS A 73 -7.75 -11.17 -5.07
N MET A 74 -7.38 -10.09 -4.42
CA MET A 74 -7.45 -8.74 -4.97
C MET A 74 -6.01 -8.29 -5.17
N ASP A 75 -5.68 -7.82 -6.37
CA ASP A 75 -4.31 -7.44 -6.76
C ASP A 75 -3.62 -6.51 -5.76
N TRP A 76 -4.36 -5.57 -5.15
CA TRP A 76 -3.79 -4.64 -4.16
C TRP A 76 -3.36 -5.33 -2.86
N LEU A 77 -4.06 -6.38 -2.43
CA LEU A 77 -3.72 -7.12 -1.22
C LEU A 77 -2.47 -7.97 -1.44
N GLU A 78 -2.36 -8.63 -2.59
CA GLU A 78 -1.14 -9.36 -2.97
C GLU A 78 0.07 -8.42 -3.08
N ARG A 79 -0.12 -7.22 -3.64
CA ARG A 79 0.93 -6.18 -3.68
C ARG A 79 1.32 -5.67 -2.30
N TYR A 80 0.33 -5.47 -1.41
CA TYR A 80 0.59 -5.07 -0.04
C TYR A 80 1.37 -6.14 0.73
N ASP A 81 0.94 -7.40 0.66
CA ASP A 81 1.63 -8.52 1.32
C ASP A 81 3.05 -8.70 0.79
N ALA A 82 3.25 -8.57 -0.53
CA ALA A 82 4.58 -8.58 -1.13
C ALA A 82 5.45 -7.41 -0.64
N ALA A 83 4.90 -6.20 -0.54
CA ALA A 83 5.61 -5.03 -0.01
C ALA A 83 6.00 -5.23 1.47
N VAL A 84 5.11 -5.76 2.30
CA VAL A 84 5.40 -6.07 3.71
C VAL A 84 6.48 -7.17 3.81
N ALA A 85 6.41 -8.20 2.98
CA ALA A 85 7.40 -9.27 2.94
C ALA A 85 8.78 -8.75 2.53
N ASN A 86 8.85 -7.91 1.51
CA ASN A 86 10.08 -7.27 1.04
C ASN A 86 10.69 -6.37 2.12
N GLY A 87 9.89 -5.48 2.72
CA GLY A 87 10.40 -4.60 3.79
C GLY A 87 10.92 -5.37 5.00
N ARG A 88 10.30 -6.51 5.34
CA ARG A 88 10.83 -7.41 6.40
C ARG A 88 12.12 -8.11 5.99
N ALA A 89 12.29 -8.45 4.72
CA ALA A 89 13.51 -9.08 4.22
C ALA A 89 14.66 -8.07 4.17
N GLU A 90 14.42 -6.88 3.64
CA GLU A 90 15.38 -5.77 3.58
C GLU A 90 15.83 -5.37 4.98
N GLY A 91 14.90 -5.13 5.92
CA GLY A 91 15.26 -4.77 7.29
C GLY A 91 16.05 -5.86 8.04
N ARG A 92 15.85 -7.14 7.72
CA ARG A 92 16.69 -8.22 8.27
C ARG A 92 18.09 -8.19 7.67
N ALA A 93 18.20 -8.05 6.36
CA ALA A 93 19.49 -8.00 5.67
C ALA A 93 20.34 -6.80 6.13
N GLU A 94 19.72 -5.61 6.24
CA GLU A 94 20.36 -4.41 6.77
C GLU A 94 20.81 -4.60 8.23
N GLY A 95 19.96 -5.20 9.07
CA GLY A 95 20.29 -5.50 10.46
C GLY A 95 21.48 -6.46 10.60
N ASP A 96 21.51 -7.53 9.81
CA ASP A 96 22.61 -8.49 9.81
C ASP A 96 23.92 -7.86 9.32
N GLN A 97 23.86 -7.04 8.26
CA GLN A 97 25.01 -6.32 7.72
C GLN A 97 25.53 -5.28 8.72
N SER A 98 24.65 -4.51 9.35
CA SER A 98 24.98 -3.55 10.41
C SER A 98 25.67 -4.24 11.59
N ARG A 99 25.14 -5.40 12.02
CA ARG A 99 25.75 -6.22 13.08
C ARG A 99 27.15 -6.70 12.71
N LEU A 100 27.38 -7.08 11.46
CA LEU A 100 28.69 -7.51 10.97
C LEU A 100 29.69 -6.34 11.01
N ILE A 101 29.29 -5.16 10.50
CA ILE A 101 30.10 -3.94 10.48
C ILE A 101 30.50 -3.53 11.91
N SER A 102 29.55 -3.49 12.84
CA SER A 102 29.80 -3.21 14.25
C SER A 102 30.84 -4.14 14.86
N GLN A 103 30.76 -5.44 14.58
CA GLN A 103 31.72 -6.43 15.09
C GLN A 103 33.12 -6.22 14.51
N ILE A 104 33.22 -5.92 13.22
CA ILE A 104 34.49 -5.62 12.54
C ILE A 104 35.13 -4.36 13.13
N CYS A 105 34.37 -3.26 13.27
CA CYS A 105 34.85 -2.00 13.85
C CYS A 105 35.38 -2.19 15.29
N ARG A 106 34.69 -2.99 16.11
CA ARG A 106 35.15 -3.33 17.47
C ARG A 106 36.44 -4.15 17.49
N LYS A 107 36.66 -5.01 16.50
CA LYS A 107 37.89 -5.82 16.39
C LYS A 107 39.05 -5.00 15.81
N LEU A 108 38.79 -4.09 14.88
CA LEU A 108 39.78 -3.13 14.36
C LEU A 108 40.30 -2.20 15.46
N ARG A 109 39.42 -1.68 16.33
CA ARG A 109 39.83 -0.91 17.53
C ARG A 109 40.76 -1.69 18.47
N LYS A 110 40.66 -3.02 18.48
CA LYS A 110 41.54 -3.90 19.27
C LYS A 110 42.85 -4.23 18.56
N GLY A 111 43.11 -3.66 17.38
CA GLY A 111 44.33 -3.88 16.60
C GLY A 111 44.40 -5.23 15.90
N LYS A 112 43.26 -5.90 15.68
CA LYS A 112 43.23 -7.21 14.98
C LYS A 112 43.38 -7.02 13.47
N THR A 113 44.06 -7.96 12.83
CA THR A 113 44.27 -7.94 11.37
C THR A 113 43.08 -8.55 10.62
N VAL A 114 42.92 -8.21 9.34
CA VAL A 114 41.83 -8.74 8.48
C VAL A 114 41.74 -10.27 8.51
N PRO A 115 42.84 -11.05 8.41
CA PRO A 115 42.77 -12.51 8.49
C PRO A 115 42.24 -13.00 9.84
N GLN A 116 42.68 -12.39 10.96
CA GLN A 116 42.21 -12.76 12.29
C GLN A 116 40.73 -12.43 12.49
N ILE A 117 40.24 -11.33 11.91
CA ILE A 117 38.83 -10.95 11.98
C ILE A 117 37.96 -11.90 11.17
N ALA A 118 38.40 -12.29 9.96
CA ALA A 118 37.71 -13.25 9.11
C ALA A 118 37.57 -14.61 9.80
N ASP A 119 38.66 -15.14 10.38
CA ASP A 119 38.63 -16.39 11.13
C ASP A 119 37.72 -16.31 12.36
N GLU A 120 37.78 -15.22 13.14
CA GLU A 120 36.98 -15.07 14.36
C GLU A 120 35.48 -14.83 14.11
N LEU A 121 35.11 -14.32 12.94
CA LEU A 121 33.72 -14.09 12.54
C LEU A 121 33.17 -15.19 11.65
N GLU A 122 34.00 -16.16 11.27
CA GLU A 122 33.67 -17.20 10.28
C GLU A 122 33.11 -16.60 8.98
N GLU A 123 33.65 -15.45 8.57
CA GLU A 123 33.23 -14.69 7.40
C GLU A 123 34.29 -14.74 6.31
N ASP A 124 33.86 -14.53 5.06
CA ASP A 124 34.77 -14.52 3.93
C ASP A 124 35.79 -13.37 4.03
N ALA A 125 37.06 -13.69 3.85
CA ALA A 125 38.16 -12.73 4.00
C ALA A 125 38.06 -11.55 3.02
N ILE A 126 37.48 -11.73 1.83
CA ILE A 126 37.24 -10.65 0.87
C ILE A 126 36.15 -9.72 1.39
N ARG A 127 35.05 -10.29 1.92
CA ARG A 127 33.95 -9.51 2.50
C ARG A 127 34.40 -8.69 3.72
N VAL A 128 35.20 -9.28 4.62
CA VAL A 128 35.77 -8.55 5.76
C VAL A 128 36.71 -7.45 5.30
N LYS A 129 37.56 -7.73 4.31
CA LYS A 129 38.51 -6.73 3.77
C LYS A 129 37.79 -5.50 3.24
N VAL A 130 36.71 -5.67 2.46
CA VAL A 130 35.92 -4.54 1.93
C VAL A 130 35.38 -3.65 3.05
N ILE A 131 34.88 -4.25 4.14
CA ILE A 131 34.35 -3.51 5.30
C ILE A 131 35.49 -2.81 6.06
N CYS A 132 36.63 -3.47 6.24
CA CYS A 132 37.81 -2.88 6.86
C CYS A 132 38.34 -1.68 6.06
N ASP A 133 38.48 -1.82 4.74
CA ASP A 133 38.94 -0.75 3.84
C ASP A 133 38.00 0.47 3.90
N ALA A 134 36.68 0.24 4.00
CA ALA A 134 35.71 1.32 4.21
C ALA A 134 35.82 1.96 5.61
N ALA A 135 36.08 1.16 6.63
CA ALA A 135 36.21 1.60 8.02
C ALA A 135 37.53 2.36 8.29
N GLU A 136 38.59 2.15 7.51
CA GLU A 136 39.87 2.87 7.62
C GLU A 136 39.71 4.38 7.53
N ARG A 137 38.72 4.87 6.77
CA ARG A 137 38.39 6.30 6.65
C ARG A 137 37.98 6.94 7.98
N PHE A 138 37.57 6.13 8.94
CA PHE A 138 37.10 6.55 10.26
C PHE A 138 38.06 6.16 11.39
N ALA A 139 39.29 5.76 11.05
CA ALA A 139 40.35 5.51 12.03
C ALA A 139 40.75 6.81 12.79
N PRO A 140 41.21 6.73 14.06
CA PRO A 140 41.44 5.52 14.85
C PRO A 140 40.22 5.06 15.66
N ASN A 141 39.11 5.83 15.66
CA ASN A 141 37.96 5.55 16.53
C ASN A 141 37.00 4.50 15.94
N TYR A 142 37.01 4.31 14.61
CA TYR A 142 36.16 3.36 13.88
C TYR A 142 34.69 3.45 14.34
N ASP A 143 34.10 4.64 14.14
CA ASP A 143 32.72 4.92 14.53
C ASP A 143 31.75 3.99 13.78
N GLU A 144 31.06 3.13 14.54
CA GLU A 144 30.18 2.09 14.01
C GLU A 144 29.06 2.71 13.16
N GLU A 145 28.44 3.80 13.61
CA GLU A 145 27.29 4.41 12.92
C GLU A 145 27.69 5.03 11.58
N GLN A 146 28.84 5.70 11.53
CA GLN A 146 29.32 6.33 10.30
C GLN A 146 29.73 5.31 9.24
N VAL A 147 30.35 4.19 9.65
CA VAL A 147 30.71 3.10 8.74
C VAL A 147 29.46 2.38 8.23
N ILE A 148 28.47 2.14 9.10
CA ILE A 148 27.19 1.55 8.70
C ILE A 148 26.50 2.44 7.66
N LYS A 149 26.39 3.74 7.91
CA LYS A 149 25.79 4.68 6.97
C LYS A 149 26.53 4.73 5.64
N ALA A 150 27.87 4.76 5.65
CA ALA A 150 28.67 4.78 4.44
C ALA A 150 28.51 3.52 3.56
N ILE A 151 28.20 2.36 4.16
CA ILE A 151 28.05 1.08 3.46
C ILE A 151 26.60 0.81 3.04
N LEU A 152 25.62 1.17 3.87
CA LEU A 152 24.19 0.90 3.61
C LEU A 152 23.50 2.04 2.84
N ASP A 153 23.92 3.29 3.00
CA ASP A 153 23.33 4.48 2.36
C ASP A 153 24.34 5.21 1.45
N PRO A 154 24.73 4.65 0.30
CA PRO A 154 25.74 5.25 -0.58
C PRO A 154 25.28 6.54 -1.31
N ILE A 155 24.04 7.01 -1.10
CA ILE A 155 23.42 8.10 -1.88
C ILE A 155 23.64 9.49 -1.23
N GLU A 156 24.11 9.57 0.02
CA GLU A 156 24.58 10.84 0.61
C GLU A 156 26.11 10.94 0.55
N SER A 157 26.67 11.19 -0.64
CA SER A 157 28.05 11.65 -0.84
C SER A 157 28.16 12.50 -2.10
#